data_AF-A0A832D538-F1
#
_entry.id   AF-A0A832D538-F1
#
_cell.length_a   1.000
_cell.length_b   1.000
_cell.length_c   1.000
_cell.angle_alpha   90.00
_cell.angle_beta   90.00
_cell.angle_gamma   90.00
#
_symmetry.space_group_name_H-M   'P 1'
#
loop_
_entity.id
_entity.type
_entity.pdbx_description
1 polymer ?
#
loop_
_entity_poly.entity_id
_entity_poly.type
_entity_poly.pdbx_seq_one_letter_code
_entity_poly.pdbx_strand_id
1 'polypeptide(L)'
;MAQFVEKPDYPTAVEYVRSGQYRWNAGMFIWSFEAIVEGLRLHVPEMYQACERWLKVAGSPRKLARMLANDYPNITKISIDYALMEKAQNALVAEGDMAWDDLGSWPAAARYLPTDSDGNALRGEFVCVDSNNNLIYDARSKSRRTVITAVGVSEMIVVLTDDAVLVTNRANAQKVKLLVQKLSQLPQYKKLV
;
A
#
# COMPACT_ATOMS: atom_id res chain seq x y z
N MET A 1 13.48 9.79 19.56
CA MET A 1 13.64 8.55 18.76
C MET A 1 15.11 8.39 18.44
N ALA A 2 15.73 7.22 18.69
CA ALA A 2 17.17 7.04 18.45
C ALA A 2 17.50 6.84 16.97
N GLN A 3 16.65 6.12 16.23
CA GLN A 3 16.81 5.86 14.80
C GLN A 3 15.45 5.56 14.18
N PHE A 4 15.31 5.90 12.89
CA PHE A 4 14.21 5.45 12.02
C PHE A 4 14.84 4.71 10.84
N VAL A 5 14.29 3.55 10.47
CA VAL A 5 14.81 2.73 9.37
C VAL A 5 13.63 2.26 8.52
N GLU A 6 13.58 2.69 7.27
CA GLU A 6 12.53 2.26 6.34
C GLU A 6 12.93 0.97 5.61
N LYS A 7 12.14 -0.09 5.79
CA LYS A 7 12.23 -1.38 5.07
C LYS A 7 13.63 -2.05 5.16
N PRO A 8 14.04 -2.53 6.35
CA PRO A 8 15.28 -3.29 6.51
C PRO A 8 15.24 -4.62 5.72
N ASP A 9 16.40 -5.20 5.48
CA ASP A 9 16.47 -6.57 4.98
C ASP A 9 15.96 -7.59 6.01
N TYR A 10 15.67 -8.82 5.55
CA TYR A 10 15.06 -9.85 6.40
C TYR A 10 15.90 -10.20 7.64
N PRO A 11 17.22 -10.44 7.55
CA PRO A 11 18.06 -10.66 8.74
C PRO A 11 17.96 -9.51 9.75
N THR A 12 18.05 -8.27 9.29
CA THR A 12 17.97 -7.07 10.13
C THR A 12 16.58 -6.93 10.76
N ALA A 13 15.52 -7.20 10.02
CA ALA A 13 14.15 -7.19 10.55
C ALA A 13 13.95 -8.20 11.70
N VAL A 14 14.53 -9.39 11.57
CA VAL A 14 14.49 -10.42 12.63
C VAL A 14 15.20 -9.94 13.89
N GLU A 15 16.35 -9.28 13.74
CA GLU A 15 17.07 -8.69 14.88
C GLU A 15 16.26 -7.58 15.55
N TYR A 16 15.64 -6.69 14.78
CA TYR A 16 14.82 -5.60 15.31
C TYR A 16 13.68 -6.13 16.19
N VAL A 17 12.95 -7.15 15.71
CA VAL A 17 11.87 -7.79 16.47
C VAL A 17 12.41 -8.47 17.73
N ARG A 18 13.51 -9.22 17.63
CA ARG A 18 14.11 -9.91 18.77
C ARG A 18 14.63 -8.97 19.86
N SER A 19 15.16 -7.82 19.47
CA SER A 19 15.70 -6.85 20.42
C SER A 19 14.63 -6.24 21.33
N GLY A 20 13.37 -6.19 20.87
CA GLY A 20 12.27 -5.47 21.52
C GLY A 20 12.46 -3.94 21.55
N GLN A 21 13.53 -3.40 20.96
CA GLN A 21 13.85 -1.97 20.95
C GLN A 21 13.24 -1.21 19.77
N TYR A 22 12.71 -1.94 18.79
CA TYR A 22 12.07 -1.38 17.60
C TYR A 22 10.54 -1.47 17.69
N ARG A 23 9.87 -0.57 16.98
CA ARG A 23 8.42 -0.56 16.74
C ARG A 23 8.18 -0.44 15.25
N TRP A 24 7.07 -0.99 14.77
CA TRP A 24 6.64 -0.75 13.39
C TRP A 24 6.18 0.69 13.21
N ASN A 25 6.64 1.32 12.14
CA ASN A 25 6.07 2.59 11.68
C ASN A 25 4.69 2.32 11.11
N ALA A 26 3.66 2.90 11.73
CA ALA A 26 2.27 2.72 11.30
C ALA A 26 1.88 3.60 10.10
N GLY A 27 2.81 4.42 9.59
CA GLY A 27 2.57 5.36 8.49
C GLY A 27 1.70 6.56 8.87
N MET A 28 1.51 6.79 10.17
CA MET A 28 0.74 7.91 10.72
C MET A 28 1.68 8.90 11.39
N PHE A 29 1.49 10.18 11.08
CA PHE A 29 2.34 11.24 11.60
C PHE A 29 1.51 12.43 12.07
N ILE A 30 1.98 13.07 13.14
CA ILE A 30 1.44 14.33 13.65
C ILE A 30 2.62 15.29 13.78
N TRP A 31 2.53 16.45 13.14
CA TRP A 31 3.54 17.51 13.19
C TRP A 31 2.90 18.88 13.09
N SER A 32 3.62 19.91 13.52
CA SER A 32 3.24 21.29 13.22
C SER A 32 3.57 21.63 11.75
N PHE A 33 2.86 22.62 11.20
CA PHE A 33 3.17 23.15 9.88
C PHE A 33 4.62 23.69 9.81
N GLU A 34 5.07 24.36 10.85
CA GLU A 34 6.44 24.89 10.93
C GLU A 34 7.50 23.78 10.87
N ALA A 35 7.29 22.69 11.61
CA ALA A 35 8.23 21.58 11.64
C ALA A 35 8.36 20.88 10.26
N ILE A 36 7.24 20.66 9.57
CA ILE A 36 7.27 20.01 8.25
C ILE A 36 7.92 20.92 7.20
N VAL A 37 7.64 22.22 7.24
CA VAL A 37 8.22 23.19 6.31
C VAL A 37 9.73 23.31 6.51
N GLU A 38 10.20 23.39 7.76
CA GLU A 38 11.64 23.42 8.06
C GLU A 38 12.33 22.12 7.66
N GLY A 39 11.70 20.97 7.93
CA GLY A 39 12.21 19.66 7.48
C GLY A 39 12.38 19.60 5.96
N LEU A 40 11.37 20.04 5.19
CA LEU A 40 11.47 20.11 3.73
C LEU A 40 12.59 21.07 3.30
N ARG A 41 12.69 22.24 3.91
CA ARG A 41 13.72 23.24 3.58
C ARG A 41 15.14 22.69 3.77
N LEU A 42 15.37 21.94 4.85
CA LEU A 42 16.68 21.38 5.19
C LEU A 42 17.03 20.13 4.40
N HIS A 43 16.06 19.23 4.16
CA HIS A 43 16.34 17.87 3.70
C HIS A 43 15.89 17.57 2.27
N VAL A 44 14.97 18.37 1.72
CA VAL A 44 14.42 18.25 0.36
C VAL A 44 14.15 19.65 -0.23
N PRO A 45 15.19 20.50 -0.37
CA PRO A 45 15.04 21.91 -0.71
C PRO A 45 14.30 22.16 -2.03
N GLU A 46 14.39 21.25 -2.99
CA GLU A 46 13.66 21.31 -4.26
C GLU A 46 12.15 21.16 -4.07
N MET A 47 11.72 20.29 -3.15
CA MET A 47 10.31 20.10 -2.78
C MET A 47 9.80 21.33 -2.03
N TYR A 48 10.60 21.85 -1.09
CA TYR A 48 10.29 23.09 -0.39
C TYR A 48 10.05 24.25 -1.37
N GLN A 49 10.96 24.45 -2.33
CA GLN A 49 10.81 25.49 -3.35
C GLN A 49 9.57 25.29 -4.24
N ALA A 50 9.19 24.04 -4.54
CA ALA A 50 7.96 23.76 -5.27
C ALA A 50 6.73 24.14 -4.44
N CYS A 51 6.67 23.72 -3.17
CA CYS A 51 5.60 24.09 -2.25
C CYS A 51 5.45 25.61 -2.11
N GLU A 52 6.56 26.35 -2.01
CA GLU A 52 6.57 27.82 -1.94
C GLU A 52 5.95 28.46 -3.20
N ARG A 53 6.23 27.92 -4.40
CA ARG A 53 5.58 28.40 -5.64
C ARG A 53 4.09 28.12 -5.64
N TRP A 54 3.68 26.93 -5.20
CA TRP A 54 2.27 26.54 -5.13
C TRP A 54 1.50 27.41 -4.14
N LEU A 55 2.10 27.73 -2.99
CA LEU A 55 1.49 28.56 -1.96
C LEU A 55 1.17 29.97 -2.49
N LYS A 56 2.06 30.57 -3.30
CA LYS A 56 1.85 31.88 -3.94
C LYS A 56 0.61 31.95 -4.84
N VAL A 57 0.16 30.82 -5.37
CA VAL A 57 -1.03 30.74 -6.24
C VAL A 57 -2.21 30.01 -5.59
N ALA A 58 -2.08 29.57 -4.33
CA ALA A 58 -3.06 28.71 -3.66
C ALA A 58 -4.44 29.37 -3.51
N GLY A 59 -4.50 30.71 -3.40
CA GLY A 59 -5.77 31.45 -3.38
C GLY A 59 -6.57 31.40 -4.69
N SER A 60 -6.03 30.81 -5.76
CA SER A 60 -6.73 30.61 -7.03
C SER A 60 -6.72 29.13 -7.43
N PRO A 61 -7.81 28.38 -7.19
CA PRO A 61 -7.88 26.95 -7.49
C PRO A 61 -7.49 26.59 -8.93
N ARG A 62 -7.89 27.43 -9.91
CA ARG A 62 -7.55 27.23 -11.32
C ARG A 62 -6.04 27.40 -11.60
N LYS A 63 -5.39 28.39 -10.98
CA LYS A 63 -3.94 28.62 -11.16
C LYS A 63 -3.15 27.52 -10.46
N LEU A 64 -3.54 27.14 -9.24
CA LEU A 64 -2.93 26.05 -8.50
C LEU A 64 -3.03 24.73 -9.28
N ALA A 65 -4.22 24.36 -9.76
CA ALA A 65 -4.41 23.13 -10.53
C ALA A 65 -3.54 23.08 -11.78
N ARG A 66 -3.42 24.19 -12.52
CA ARG A 66 -2.55 24.27 -13.70
C ARG A 66 -1.08 24.12 -13.33
N MET A 67 -0.63 24.76 -12.26
CA MET A 67 0.76 24.68 -11.81
C MET A 67 1.10 23.27 -11.32
N LEU A 68 0.23 22.65 -10.51
CA LEU A 68 0.38 21.27 -10.09
C LEU A 68 0.43 20.31 -11.28
N ALA A 69 -0.45 20.45 -12.27
CA ALA A 69 -0.44 19.60 -13.46
C ALA A 69 0.89 19.66 -14.24
N ASN A 70 1.59 20.80 -14.21
CA ASN A 70 2.89 20.97 -14.85
C ASN A 70 4.07 20.49 -13.98
N ASP A 71 4.04 20.80 -12.68
CA ASP A 71 5.17 20.58 -11.78
C ASP A 71 5.19 19.13 -11.24
N TYR A 72 4.04 18.58 -10.85
CA TYR A 72 3.94 17.30 -10.15
C TYR A 72 4.51 16.09 -10.93
N PRO A 73 4.40 16.00 -12.27
CA PRO A 73 5.03 14.92 -13.03
C PRO A 73 6.56 14.89 -12.93
N ASN A 74 7.18 16.05 -12.67
CA ASN A 74 8.63 16.23 -12.65
C ASN A 74 9.22 16.27 -11.24
N ILE A 75 8.37 16.19 -10.21
CA ILE A 75 8.83 16.26 -8.83
C ILE A 75 9.52 14.97 -8.40
N THR A 76 10.50 15.07 -7.51
CA THR A 76 11.19 13.92 -6.93
C THR A 76 10.18 12.99 -6.25
N LYS A 77 10.10 11.75 -6.73
CA LYS A 77 9.26 10.70 -6.12
C LYS A 77 9.99 10.12 -4.91
N ILE A 78 9.68 10.63 -3.73
CA ILE A 78 10.26 10.19 -2.47
C ILE A 78 9.16 10.09 -1.41
N SER A 79 9.19 9.07 -0.55
CA SER A 79 8.25 8.97 0.58
C SER A 79 8.64 9.94 1.69
N ILE A 80 7.69 10.27 2.56
CA ILE A 80 7.97 11.15 3.70
C ILE A 80 8.97 10.51 4.68
N ASP A 81 8.97 9.18 4.76
CA ASP A 81 9.87 8.37 5.60
C ASP A 81 11.34 8.61 5.22
N TYR A 82 11.67 8.47 3.93
CA TYR A 82 13.01 8.73 3.40
C TYR A 82 13.32 10.23 3.31
N ALA A 83 12.33 11.05 2.95
CA ALA A 83 12.51 12.47 2.78
C ALA A 83 12.92 13.13 4.10
N LEU A 84 12.21 12.82 5.18
CA LEU A 84 12.26 13.52 6.46
C LEU A 84 12.50 12.60 7.65
N MET A 85 11.75 11.50 7.81
CA MET A 85 11.76 10.75 9.09
C MET A 85 13.11 10.10 9.41
N GLU A 86 13.82 9.56 8.42
CA GLU A 86 15.18 9.03 8.62
C GLU A 86 16.20 10.10 9.03
N LYS A 87 15.91 11.38 8.77
CA LYS A 87 16.80 12.52 9.04
C LYS A 87 16.34 13.36 10.25
N ALA A 88 15.15 13.09 10.77
CA ALA A 88 14.52 13.90 11.80
C ALA A 88 15.22 13.70 13.16
N GLN A 89 15.71 14.78 13.74
CA GLN A 89 16.34 14.78 15.07
C GLN A 89 15.35 15.07 16.21
N ASN A 90 14.15 15.54 15.88
CA ASN A 90 13.10 15.98 16.80
C ASN A 90 11.86 15.08 16.76
N ALA A 91 12.04 13.79 16.47
CA ALA A 91 10.94 12.84 16.39
C ALA A 91 10.67 12.12 17.73
N LEU A 92 9.39 12.04 18.08
CA LEU A 92 8.86 11.26 19.20
C LEU A 92 7.97 10.15 18.64
N VAL A 93 7.93 9.01 19.34
CA VAL A 93 7.09 7.86 18.98
C VAL A 93 6.07 7.65 20.07
N ALA A 94 4.79 7.63 19.70
CA ALA A 94 3.70 7.21 20.59
C ALA A 94 3.39 5.73 20.30
N GLU A 95 3.39 4.91 21.34
CA GLU A 95 3.00 3.51 21.21
C GLU A 95 1.46 3.42 21.12
N GLY A 96 0.98 2.68 20.11
CA GLY A 96 -0.44 2.40 19.95
C GLY A 96 -0.79 1.03 20.52
N ASP A 97 -1.78 0.98 21.41
CA ASP A 97 -2.39 -0.27 21.89
C ASP A 97 -3.67 -0.54 21.11
N MET A 98 -3.51 -0.97 19.85
CA MET A 98 -4.61 -1.30 18.95
C MET A 98 -4.19 -2.33 17.92
N ALA A 99 -5.16 -3.10 17.41
CA ALA A 99 -4.95 -3.92 16.24
C ALA A 99 -4.65 -3.01 15.03
N TRP A 100 -3.53 -3.26 14.36
CA TRP A 100 -3.09 -2.50 13.20
C TRP A 100 -2.52 -3.44 12.13
N ASP A 101 -2.84 -3.14 10.87
CA ASP A 101 -2.38 -3.86 9.69
C ASP A 101 -2.42 -2.89 8.51
N ASP A 102 -1.37 -2.86 7.69
CA ASP A 102 -1.28 -1.97 6.54
C ASP A 102 -2.11 -2.43 5.35
N LEU A 103 -2.68 -3.65 5.42
CA LEU A 103 -3.43 -4.32 4.34
C LEU A 103 -2.69 -4.24 3.00
N GLY A 104 -1.34 -4.30 3.02
CA GLY A 104 -0.51 -4.05 1.85
C GLY A 104 -0.49 -5.19 0.82
N SER A 105 -1.19 -6.31 1.07
CA SER A 105 -1.19 -7.47 0.19
C SER A 105 -2.47 -8.31 0.30
N TRP A 106 -2.74 -9.12 -0.71
CA TRP A 106 -3.84 -10.09 -0.68
C TRP A 106 -3.75 -11.07 0.50
N PRO A 107 -2.58 -11.68 0.81
CA PRO A 107 -2.42 -12.47 2.03
C PRO A 107 -2.76 -11.72 3.32
N ALA A 108 -2.56 -10.40 3.38
CA ALA A 108 -2.97 -9.59 4.52
C ALA A 108 -4.50 -9.49 4.61
N ALA A 109 -5.17 -9.23 3.48
CA ALA A 109 -6.63 -9.16 3.43
C ALA A 109 -7.31 -10.47 3.89
N ALA A 110 -6.71 -11.64 3.63
CA ALA A 110 -7.26 -12.93 4.08
C ALA A 110 -7.47 -13.00 5.60
N ARG A 111 -6.68 -12.28 6.42
CA ARG A 111 -6.83 -12.27 7.89
C ARG A 111 -8.17 -11.71 8.38
N TYR A 112 -8.87 -10.98 7.51
CA TYR A 112 -10.11 -10.28 7.81
C TYR A 112 -11.33 -10.92 7.14
N LEU A 113 -11.14 -12.04 6.46
CA LEU A 113 -12.21 -12.77 5.81
C LEU A 113 -12.63 -13.97 6.65
N PRO A 114 -13.92 -14.35 6.64
CA PRO A 114 -14.35 -15.65 7.14
C PRO A 114 -13.57 -16.78 6.48
N THR A 115 -13.20 -17.78 7.26
CA THR A 115 -12.56 -18.99 6.76
C THR A 115 -13.50 -20.19 6.85
N ASP A 116 -13.46 -21.06 5.86
CA ASP A 116 -14.14 -22.37 5.93
C ASP A 116 -13.29 -23.41 6.71
N SER A 117 -13.76 -24.66 6.76
CA SER A 117 -13.07 -25.76 7.44
C SER A 117 -11.75 -26.18 6.79
N ASP A 118 -11.55 -25.86 5.51
CA ASP A 118 -10.35 -26.18 4.73
C ASP A 118 -9.36 -25.00 4.70
N GLY A 119 -9.61 -23.98 5.51
CA GLY A 119 -8.75 -22.79 5.64
C GLY A 119 -8.88 -21.79 4.49
N ASN A 120 -9.86 -21.95 3.60
CA ASN A 120 -10.08 -20.98 2.53
C ASN A 120 -10.69 -19.70 3.11
N ALA A 121 -10.09 -18.55 2.82
CA ALA A 121 -10.55 -17.22 3.20
C ALA A 121 -11.49 -16.65 2.12
N LEU A 122 -12.75 -16.41 2.48
CA LEU A 122 -13.82 -16.23 1.49
C LEU A 122 -14.55 -14.89 1.61
N ARG A 123 -14.72 -14.23 0.46
CA ARG A 123 -15.74 -13.20 0.23
C ARG A 123 -16.49 -13.54 -1.05
N GLY A 124 -17.57 -14.30 -0.95
CA GLY A 124 -18.35 -14.74 -2.10
C GLY A 124 -18.83 -16.18 -1.94
N GLU A 125 -19.43 -16.72 -2.99
CA GLU A 125 -19.86 -18.12 -3.03
C GLU A 125 -18.77 -18.97 -3.69
N PHE A 126 -18.22 -19.90 -2.91
CA PHE A 126 -17.12 -20.77 -3.31
C PHE A 126 -17.47 -22.22 -3.03
N VAL A 127 -17.27 -23.08 -4.02
CA VAL A 127 -17.46 -24.53 -3.91
C VAL A 127 -16.18 -25.19 -4.41
N CYS A 128 -15.59 -26.06 -3.61
CA CYS A 128 -14.35 -26.71 -4.01
C CYS A 128 -14.29 -28.19 -3.67
N VAL A 129 -13.40 -28.88 -4.37
CA VAL A 129 -13.03 -30.28 -4.12
C VAL A 129 -11.50 -30.32 -3.98
N ASP A 130 -11.00 -30.99 -2.95
CA ASP A 130 -9.56 -31.16 -2.69
C ASP A 130 -8.76 -29.85 -2.78
N SER A 131 -9.27 -28.78 -2.18
CA SER A 131 -8.68 -27.43 -2.27
C SER A 131 -8.66 -26.76 -0.90
N ASN A 132 -7.51 -26.20 -0.51
CA ASN A 132 -7.30 -25.65 0.83
C ASN A 132 -6.47 -24.36 0.82
N ASN A 133 -6.61 -23.57 1.89
CA ASN A 133 -5.85 -22.33 2.13
C ASN A 133 -5.91 -21.29 0.99
N ASN A 134 -6.98 -21.31 0.19
CA ASN A 134 -7.18 -20.35 -0.90
C ASN A 134 -7.78 -19.04 -0.38
N LEU A 135 -7.46 -17.92 -1.01
CA LEU A 135 -8.15 -16.64 -0.84
C LEU A 135 -9.06 -16.42 -2.03
N ILE A 136 -10.37 -16.40 -1.80
CA ILE A 136 -11.38 -16.13 -2.83
C ILE A 136 -12.07 -14.81 -2.52
N TYR A 137 -11.93 -13.84 -3.42
CA TYR A 137 -12.49 -12.51 -3.23
C TYR A 137 -13.33 -12.07 -4.43
N ASP A 138 -14.66 -12.14 -4.27
CA ASP A 138 -15.63 -11.69 -5.25
C ASP A 138 -16.06 -10.25 -4.98
N ALA A 139 -15.45 -9.34 -5.73
CA ALA A 139 -15.76 -7.92 -5.74
C ALA A 139 -16.79 -7.55 -6.81
N ARG A 140 -17.32 -8.51 -7.58
CA ARG A 140 -18.29 -8.23 -8.64
C ARG A 140 -19.59 -7.65 -8.10
N SER A 141 -20.22 -6.82 -8.92
CA SER A 141 -21.58 -6.34 -8.70
C SER A 141 -22.54 -7.53 -8.62
N LYS A 142 -23.60 -7.40 -7.81
CA LYS A 142 -24.53 -8.50 -7.51
C LYS A 142 -25.08 -9.18 -8.77
N SER A 143 -25.34 -8.42 -9.83
CA SER A 143 -25.86 -8.93 -11.11
C SER A 143 -24.85 -9.71 -11.95
N ARG A 144 -23.55 -9.62 -11.64
CA ARG A 144 -22.45 -10.31 -12.35
C ARG A 144 -21.84 -11.45 -11.55
N ARG A 145 -22.32 -11.68 -10.33
CA ARG A 145 -21.82 -12.77 -9.49
C ARG A 145 -22.21 -14.12 -10.07
N THR A 146 -21.25 -15.02 -10.05
CA THR A 146 -21.41 -16.42 -10.37
C THR A 146 -20.70 -17.23 -9.30
N VAL A 147 -21.14 -18.47 -9.09
CA VAL A 147 -20.40 -19.42 -8.24
C VAL A 147 -18.95 -19.53 -8.71
N ILE A 148 -18.03 -19.55 -7.75
CA ILE A 148 -16.61 -19.77 -7.99
C ILE A 148 -16.31 -21.21 -7.62
N THR A 149 -15.75 -21.98 -8.55
CA THR A 149 -15.45 -23.40 -8.32
C THR A 149 -13.97 -23.70 -8.51
N ALA A 150 -13.42 -24.57 -7.68
CA ALA A 150 -12.04 -25.03 -7.82
C ALA A 150 -11.87 -26.51 -7.47
N VAL A 151 -10.90 -27.17 -8.09
CA VAL A 151 -10.59 -28.58 -7.86
C VAL A 151 -9.08 -28.75 -7.79
N GLY A 152 -8.57 -29.35 -6.70
CA GLY A 152 -7.15 -29.71 -6.58
C GLY A 152 -6.19 -28.53 -6.45
N VAL A 153 -6.65 -27.34 -6.04
CA VAL A 153 -5.79 -26.14 -5.94
C VAL A 153 -5.65 -25.67 -4.51
N SER A 154 -4.44 -25.28 -4.13
CA SER A 154 -4.14 -24.84 -2.77
C SER A 154 -3.25 -23.61 -2.78
N GLU A 155 -3.33 -22.80 -1.72
CA GLU A 155 -2.54 -21.58 -1.57
C GLU A 155 -2.74 -20.58 -2.72
N MET A 156 -3.92 -20.60 -3.37
CA MET A 156 -4.25 -19.69 -4.46
C MET A 156 -4.90 -18.41 -3.95
N ILE A 157 -4.77 -17.35 -4.72
CA ILE A 157 -5.49 -16.09 -4.57
C ILE A 157 -6.28 -15.90 -5.86
N VAL A 158 -7.60 -15.88 -5.74
CA VAL A 158 -8.54 -15.65 -6.83
C VAL A 158 -9.37 -14.43 -6.49
N VAL A 159 -9.25 -13.38 -7.30
CA VAL A 159 -9.99 -12.13 -7.12
C VAL A 159 -10.77 -11.85 -8.38
N LEU A 160 -12.07 -11.60 -8.24
CA LEU A 160 -12.97 -11.32 -9.35
C LEU A 160 -13.52 -9.91 -9.20
N THR A 161 -13.31 -9.07 -10.20
CA THR A 161 -13.99 -7.77 -10.37
C THR A 161 -14.90 -7.84 -11.58
N ASP A 162 -15.70 -6.79 -11.82
CA ASP A 162 -16.63 -6.76 -12.95
C ASP A 162 -15.94 -6.77 -14.33
N ASP A 163 -14.65 -6.46 -14.35
CA ASP A 163 -13.86 -6.20 -15.55
C ASP A 163 -12.54 -6.99 -15.62
N ALA A 164 -12.15 -7.70 -14.56
CA ALA A 164 -10.94 -8.52 -14.53
C ALA A 164 -11.03 -9.68 -13.53
N VAL A 165 -10.16 -10.68 -13.73
CA VAL A 165 -9.90 -11.75 -12.77
C VAL A 165 -8.41 -11.84 -12.54
N LEU A 166 -8.00 -11.81 -11.27
CA LEU A 166 -6.63 -12.10 -10.85
C LEU A 166 -6.58 -13.53 -10.31
N VAL A 167 -5.65 -14.31 -10.83
CA VAL A 167 -5.27 -15.62 -10.29
C VAL A 167 -3.77 -15.60 -10.03
N THR A 168 -3.37 -15.89 -8.80
CA THR A 168 -1.97 -16.08 -8.43
C THR A 168 -1.87 -17.04 -7.25
N ASN A 169 -0.68 -17.46 -6.88
CA ASN A 169 -0.48 -18.16 -5.62
C ASN A 169 0.03 -17.18 -4.55
N ARG A 170 -0.13 -17.55 -3.28
CA ARG A 170 0.23 -16.70 -2.13
C ARG A 170 1.71 -16.31 -2.13
N ALA A 171 2.58 -17.21 -2.57
CA ALA A 171 4.02 -16.96 -2.70
C ALA A 171 4.37 -15.84 -3.71
N ASN A 172 3.52 -15.60 -4.71
CA ASN A 172 3.75 -14.59 -5.75
C ASN A 172 2.86 -13.35 -5.60
N ALA A 173 2.15 -13.17 -4.48
CA ALA A 173 1.23 -12.05 -4.28
C ALA A 173 1.89 -10.67 -4.52
N GLN A 174 3.17 -10.51 -4.18
CA GLN A 174 3.92 -9.26 -4.39
C GLN A 174 4.16 -8.93 -5.88
N LYS A 175 4.14 -9.94 -6.77
CA LYS A 175 4.31 -9.74 -8.22
C LYS A 175 3.08 -9.12 -8.89
N VAL A 176 1.95 -8.97 -8.19
CA VAL A 176 0.78 -8.25 -8.71
C VAL A 176 1.14 -6.83 -9.14
N LYS A 177 2.07 -6.16 -8.46
CA LYS A 177 2.58 -4.84 -8.87
C LYS A 177 3.21 -4.85 -10.27
N LEU A 178 3.95 -5.91 -10.61
CA LEU A 178 4.54 -6.08 -11.94
C LEU A 178 3.46 -6.33 -13.00
N LEU A 179 2.42 -7.09 -12.66
CA LEU A 179 1.28 -7.32 -13.53
C LEU A 179 0.54 -6.01 -13.86
N VAL A 180 0.26 -5.19 -12.84
CA VAL A 180 -0.34 -3.85 -12.98
C VAL A 180 0.50 -2.97 -13.90
N GLN A 181 1.83 -2.93 -13.69
CA GLN A 181 2.75 -2.20 -14.58
C GLN A 181 2.65 -2.70 -16.02
N LYS A 182 2.62 -4.00 -16.25
CA LYS A 182 2.47 -4.58 -17.59
C LYS A 182 1.12 -4.20 -18.24
N LEU A 183 0.03 -4.26 -17.49
CA LEU A 183 -1.29 -3.85 -17.97
C LEU A 183 -1.32 -2.37 -18.37
N SER A 184 -0.62 -1.50 -17.64
CA SER A 184 -0.57 -0.05 -17.94
C SER A 184 0.05 0.27 -19.30
N GLN A 185 0.86 -0.64 -19.84
CA GLN A 185 1.53 -0.50 -21.14
C GLN A 185 0.66 -1.00 -22.30
N LEU A 186 -0.46 -1.66 -22.03
CA LEU A 186 -1.36 -2.23 -23.02
C LEU A 186 -2.56 -1.27 -23.24
N PRO A 187 -2.66 -0.59 -24.40
CA PRO A 187 -3.67 0.44 -24.62
C PRO A 187 -5.11 -0.02 -24.39
N GLN A 188 -5.43 -1.27 -24.74
CA GLN A 188 -6.76 -1.86 -24.58
C GLN A 188 -7.16 -2.11 -23.11
N TYR A 189 -6.19 -2.13 -22.18
CA TYR A 189 -6.42 -2.41 -20.77
C TYR A 189 -6.17 -1.21 -19.86
N LYS A 190 -5.96 -0.01 -20.43
CA LYS A 190 -5.69 1.22 -19.69
C LYS A 190 -6.76 1.57 -18.65
N LYS A 191 -8.00 1.11 -18.83
CA LYS A 191 -9.10 1.30 -17.87
C LYS A 191 -9.00 0.46 -16.59
N LEU A 192 -8.15 -0.58 -16.60
CA LEU A 192 -7.98 -1.52 -15.48
C LEU A 192 -6.88 -1.10 -14.50
N VAL A 193 -6.19 0.02 -14.76
CA VAL A 193 -4.93 0.40 -14.10
C VAL A 193 -4.92 1.86 -13.70
#